data_AF-A0AAU6GKE0-F1
#
_entry.id   AF-A0AAU6GKE0-F1
#
_cell.length_a   1.000
_cell.length_b   1.000
_cell.length_c   1.000
_cell.angle_alpha   90.00
_cell.angle_beta   90.00
_cell.angle_gamma   90.00
#
_symmetry.space_group_name_H-M   'P 1'
#
loop_
_entity.id
_entity.type
_entity.pdbx_description
1 polymer ?
#
loop_
_entity_poly.entity_id
_entity_poly.type
_entity_poly.pdbx_seq_one_letter_code
_entity_poly.pdbx_strand_id
1 'polypeptide(L)'
;MTDPVVARQAAKAAERERLTRARERRESQGPSGVSGFVQRKWRWLGVGGSEAVEAVLAMLTETVAAAGIPEAERAVLTRALEGDPDREDLLPATRAGLSHLPSASVLGHLRNLWGTGVRWLNEAGLERCRLLCSTAPGLDLVGKRSHSVTGGPAFSLFATAATRGAIPIPNRFLDGLLAWAPLTVIDDLVEHGGLLAEDTPWKVRDEQESLYLRARLAPEKITDEEAGRLDWQAWLRRQSFLRGEMLTRQEPDDVWDLLYDVVLDGDVAALDALDAVLPRAQQIELRDLKSGALSGQWPPSMGEDRGLWRLMATQWKPRELVDAGRSPFYALIAVNRAYDLVRSGEMEAAAGQAHSLTRGGSGRKIPAELVQEGYAIAAYAAVEQSERLESAAGRDRLLDSAEEYAEKAAAQGGAVAERNLRLLCAWRETRRNHRGPFSNPFLEIGLDHGADGWEERCRGIFRRREGDTKAQSALNMAEERIRRALRDEAGWDVFYRLPLDRSRYVMPSQVPRHLVPPVDALPRRTPVTSGGELEAIRARAAVELLDDFRTTAPRLDRHSPTR
;
A
#
# COMPACT_ATOMS: atom_id res chain seq x y z
N MET A 1 4.48 -26.26 -3.67
CA MET A 1 3.47 -26.55 -4.72
C MET A 1 3.49 -28.05 -5.00
N THR A 2 2.41 -28.77 -4.71
CA THR A 2 2.25 -30.17 -5.12
C THR A 2 1.89 -30.22 -6.61
N ASP A 3 2.58 -31.05 -7.38
CA ASP A 3 2.40 -31.21 -8.82
C ASP A 3 0.93 -31.59 -9.15
N PRO A 4 0.21 -30.80 -9.98
CA PRO A 4 -1.18 -31.05 -10.33
C PRO A 4 -1.40 -32.42 -11.01
N VAL A 5 -0.37 -32.99 -11.64
CA VAL A 5 -0.43 -34.34 -12.24
C VAL A 5 -0.46 -35.41 -11.15
N VAL A 6 0.36 -35.25 -10.11
CA VAL A 6 0.43 -36.18 -8.96
C VAL A 6 -0.88 -36.16 -8.18
N ALA A 7 -1.44 -34.97 -7.93
CA ALA A 7 -2.76 -34.83 -7.29
C ALA A 7 -3.88 -35.51 -8.09
N ARG A 8 -3.85 -35.40 -9.43
CA ARG A 8 -4.82 -36.04 -10.33
C ARG A 8 -4.70 -37.56 -10.33
N GLN A 9 -3.48 -38.10 -10.27
CA GLN A 9 -3.26 -39.55 -10.21
C GLN A 9 -3.70 -40.13 -8.86
N ALA A 10 -3.39 -39.44 -7.75
CA ALA A 10 -3.83 -39.83 -6.40
C ALA A 10 -5.36 -39.83 -6.28
N ALA A 11 -6.05 -38.81 -6.81
CA ALA A 11 -7.50 -38.74 -6.82
C ALA A 11 -8.14 -39.90 -7.64
N LYS A 12 -7.58 -40.21 -8.81
CA LYS A 12 -8.05 -41.35 -9.62
C LYS A 12 -7.84 -42.69 -8.92
N ALA A 13 -6.72 -42.85 -8.19
CA ALA A 13 -6.43 -44.06 -7.43
C ALA A 13 -7.40 -44.22 -6.25
N ALA A 14 -7.65 -43.16 -5.49
CA ALA A 14 -8.58 -43.15 -4.37
C ALA A 14 -10.04 -43.44 -4.82
N GLU A 15 -10.48 -42.88 -5.95
CA GLU A 15 -11.81 -43.17 -6.48
C GLU A 15 -11.94 -44.63 -6.97
N ARG A 16 -10.90 -45.15 -7.62
CA ARG A 16 -10.86 -46.57 -8.00
C ARG A 16 -10.89 -47.47 -6.78
N GLU A 17 -10.11 -47.17 -5.75
CA GLU A 17 -10.10 -47.92 -4.50
C GLU A 17 -11.46 -47.87 -3.80
N ARG A 18 -12.14 -46.72 -3.78
CA ARG A 18 -13.52 -46.60 -3.26
C ARG A 18 -14.47 -47.52 -4.01
N LEU A 19 -14.42 -47.52 -5.34
CA LEU A 19 -15.27 -48.37 -6.19
C LEU A 19 -14.95 -49.86 -6.00
N THR A 20 -13.68 -50.20 -5.80
CA THR A 20 -13.24 -51.59 -5.58
C THR A 20 -13.70 -52.09 -4.21
N ARG A 21 -13.52 -51.30 -3.15
CA ARG A 21 -14.02 -51.63 -1.79
C ARG A 21 -15.55 -51.68 -1.72
N ALA A 22 -16.25 -50.88 -2.51
CA ALA A 22 -17.72 -50.95 -2.62
C ALA A 22 -18.17 -52.23 -3.33
N ARG A 23 -17.42 -52.67 -4.34
CA ARG A 23 -17.66 -53.94 -5.04
C ARG A 23 -17.34 -55.16 -4.17
N GLU A 24 -16.23 -55.14 -3.45
CA GLU A 24 -15.85 -56.21 -2.51
C GLU A 24 -16.86 -56.36 -1.37
N ARG A 25 -17.42 -55.25 -0.86
CA ARG A 25 -18.54 -55.29 0.10
C ARG A 25 -19.79 -55.95 -0.47
N ARG A 26 -20.14 -55.64 -1.73
CA ARG A 26 -21.27 -56.28 -2.44
C ARG A 26 -21.06 -57.78 -2.67
N GLU A 27 -19.83 -58.20 -2.94
CA GLU A 27 -19.48 -59.59 -3.23
C GLU A 27 -19.28 -60.45 -1.96
N SER A 28 -19.00 -59.84 -0.80
CA SER A 28 -18.70 -60.54 0.46
C SER A 28 -19.89 -60.71 1.43
N GLN A 29 -21.07 -60.16 1.12
CA GLN A 29 -22.26 -60.30 1.97
C GLN A 29 -23.08 -61.56 1.62
N GLY A 30 -23.38 -62.37 2.64
CA GLY A 30 -24.30 -63.51 2.56
C GLY A 30 -25.76 -63.10 2.28
N PRO A 31 -26.68 -64.08 2.16
CA PRO A 31 -28.08 -63.81 1.79
C PRO A 31 -28.74 -62.78 2.71
N SER A 32 -29.25 -61.70 2.12
CA SER A 32 -29.77 -60.52 2.84
C SER A 32 -30.93 -60.85 3.79
N GLY A 33 -30.97 -60.23 4.97
CA GLY A 33 -32.09 -60.33 5.91
C GLY A 33 -33.41 -59.67 5.47
N VAL A 34 -33.43 -59.03 4.29
CA VAL A 34 -34.61 -58.33 3.75
C VAL A 34 -35.44 -59.27 2.87
N SER A 35 -36.68 -59.55 3.28
CA SER A 35 -37.63 -60.37 2.51
C SER A 35 -37.86 -59.84 1.08
N GLY A 36 -37.93 -60.73 0.09
CA GLY A 36 -38.19 -60.37 -1.31
C GLY A 36 -39.57 -59.72 -1.58
N PHE A 37 -40.48 -59.73 -0.60
CA PHE A 37 -41.72 -58.95 -0.64
C PHE A 37 -41.48 -57.47 -0.30
N VAL A 38 -40.66 -57.21 0.73
CA VAL A 38 -40.28 -55.86 1.16
C VAL A 38 -39.47 -55.16 0.06
N GLN A 39 -38.51 -55.87 -0.56
CA GLN A 39 -37.73 -55.34 -1.70
C GLN A 39 -38.62 -54.92 -2.88
N ARG A 40 -39.73 -55.63 -3.15
CA ARG A 40 -40.66 -55.28 -4.22
C ARG A 40 -41.42 -53.98 -3.93
N LYS A 41 -41.83 -53.74 -2.69
CA LYS A 41 -42.48 -52.49 -2.28
C LYS A 41 -41.53 -51.29 -2.42
N TRP A 42 -40.32 -51.40 -1.89
CA TRP A 42 -39.28 -50.37 -1.99
C TRP A 42 -38.82 -50.10 -3.42
N ARG A 43 -38.81 -51.13 -4.28
CA ARG A 43 -38.49 -50.97 -5.71
C ARG A 43 -39.37 -49.90 -6.34
N TRP A 44 -40.69 -49.92 -6.14
CA TRP A 44 -41.61 -48.92 -6.72
C TRP A 44 -41.33 -47.47 -6.30
N LEU A 45 -40.53 -47.29 -5.24
CA LEU A 45 -40.11 -45.99 -4.71
C LEU A 45 -38.71 -45.58 -5.20
N GLY A 46 -38.11 -46.34 -6.11
CA GLY A 46 -36.77 -46.05 -6.64
C GLY A 46 -35.62 -46.54 -5.76
N VAL A 47 -35.89 -47.46 -4.84
CA VAL A 47 -34.90 -48.10 -3.95
C VAL A 47 -34.71 -49.55 -4.42
N GLY A 48 -33.58 -49.84 -5.07
CA GLY A 48 -33.30 -51.15 -5.66
C GLY A 48 -32.14 -51.86 -4.99
N GLY A 49 -32.36 -53.11 -4.54
CA GLY A 49 -31.34 -53.94 -3.88
C GLY A 49 -31.41 -53.87 -2.35
N SER A 50 -30.86 -54.88 -1.67
CA SER A 50 -30.87 -54.97 -0.21
C SER A 50 -30.08 -53.85 0.46
N GLU A 51 -28.90 -53.52 -0.06
CA GLU A 51 -28.05 -52.42 0.46
C GLU A 51 -28.78 -51.06 0.43
N ALA A 52 -29.53 -50.80 -0.65
CA ALA A 52 -30.29 -49.55 -0.80
C ALA A 52 -31.45 -49.48 0.21
N VAL A 53 -32.12 -50.61 0.46
CA VAL A 53 -33.18 -50.70 1.49
C VAL A 53 -32.60 -50.51 2.88
N GLU A 54 -31.48 -51.14 3.20
CA GLU A 54 -30.80 -50.97 4.50
C GLU A 54 -30.33 -49.53 4.72
N ALA A 55 -29.75 -48.88 3.72
CA ALA A 55 -29.34 -47.47 3.79
C ALA A 55 -30.54 -46.54 4.04
N VAL A 56 -31.67 -46.79 3.37
CA VAL A 56 -32.90 -46.03 3.58
C VAL A 56 -33.47 -46.28 4.98
N LEU A 57 -33.55 -47.52 5.44
CA LEU A 57 -34.07 -47.85 6.77
C LEU A 57 -33.20 -47.26 7.90
N ALA A 58 -31.88 -47.29 7.76
CA ALA A 58 -30.96 -46.65 8.71
C ALA A 58 -31.20 -45.14 8.80
N MET A 59 -31.34 -44.47 7.65
CA MET A 59 -31.69 -43.05 7.60
C MET A 59 -33.05 -42.77 8.22
N LEU A 60 -34.07 -43.56 7.90
CA LEU A 60 -35.43 -43.40 8.45
C LEU A 60 -35.47 -43.62 9.97
N THR A 61 -34.64 -44.52 10.49
CA THR A 61 -34.53 -44.75 11.94
C THR A 61 -33.98 -43.52 12.65
N GLU A 62 -32.92 -42.90 12.10
CA GLU A 62 -32.34 -41.68 12.66
C GLU A 62 -33.30 -40.49 12.51
N THR A 63 -33.98 -40.34 11.38
CA THR A 63 -34.97 -39.27 11.22
C THR A 63 -36.13 -39.43 12.20
N VAL A 64 -36.74 -40.61 12.33
CA VAL A 64 -37.83 -40.83 13.30
C VAL A 64 -37.38 -40.53 14.73
N ALA A 65 -36.13 -40.81 15.10
CA ALA A 65 -35.62 -40.47 16.42
C ALA A 65 -35.42 -38.94 16.65
N ALA A 66 -35.43 -38.12 15.60
CA ALA A 66 -35.19 -36.70 15.70
C ALA A 66 -36.35 -35.95 16.39
N ALA A 67 -35.98 -34.97 17.21
CA ALA A 67 -36.90 -34.08 17.89
C ALA A 67 -37.47 -33.03 16.91
N GLY A 68 -38.74 -32.67 17.08
CA GLY A 68 -39.35 -31.57 16.32
C GLY A 68 -40.01 -31.94 14.99
N ILE A 69 -39.91 -33.21 14.55
CA ILE A 69 -40.67 -33.69 13.39
C ILE A 69 -42.18 -33.70 13.75
N PRO A 70 -43.07 -33.15 12.90
CA PRO A 70 -44.49 -33.19 13.17
C PRO A 70 -45.05 -34.61 13.13
N GLU A 71 -46.11 -34.85 13.89
CA GLU A 71 -46.62 -36.20 14.17
C GLU A 71 -47.13 -36.91 12.91
N ALA A 72 -47.66 -36.17 11.93
CA ALA A 72 -48.14 -36.72 10.68
C ALA A 72 -47.01 -37.34 9.85
N GLU A 73 -45.90 -36.61 9.69
CA GLU A 73 -44.71 -37.07 8.99
C GLU A 73 -44.03 -38.21 9.77
N ARG A 74 -43.96 -38.10 11.11
CA ARG A 74 -43.45 -39.17 11.99
C ARG A 74 -44.21 -40.48 11.80
N ALA A 75 -45.55 -40.42 11.70
CA ALA A 75 -46.38 -41.59 11.47
C ALA A 75 -46.12 -42.23 10.10
N VAL A 76 -45.94 -41.42 9.04
CA VAL A 76 -45.59 -41.91 7.69
C VAL A 76 -44.22 -42.61 7.69
N LEU A 77 -43.22 -42.02 8.33
CA LEU A 77 -41.87 -42.59 8.43
C LEU A 77 -41.85 -43.88 9.27
N THR A 78 -42.61 -43.93 10.37
CA THR A 78 -42.73 -45.11 11.24
C THR A 78 -43.40 -46.27 10.49
N ARG A 79 -44.49 -46.00 9.75
CA ARG A 79 -45.16 -46.99 8.89
C ARG A 79 -44.21 -47.57 7.83
N ALA A 80 -43.34 -46.73 7.27
CA ALA A 80 -42.33 -47.17 6.31
C ALA A 80 -41.28 -48.09 6.96
N LEU A 81 -40.84 -47.82 8.20
CA LEU A 81 -39.95 -48.69 8.97
C LEU A 81 -40.59 -50.05 9.29
N GLU A 82 -41.91 -50.09 9.50
CA GLU A 82 -42.70 -51.30 9.71
C GLU A 82 -42.89 -52.14 8.42
N GLY A 83 -42.39 -51.66 7.27
CA GLY A 83 -42.40 -52.39 6.01
C GLY A 83 -43.59 -52.09 5.09
N ASP A 84 -44.33 -50.99 5.36
CA ASP A 84 -45.41 -50.50 4.51
C ASP A 84 -45.19 -49.05 4.06
N PRO A 85 -44.17 -48.81 3.19
CA PRO A 85 -43.85 -47.46 2.76
C PRO A 85 -44.92 -46.89 1.83
N ASP A 86 -45.43 -45.70 2.18
CA ASP A 86 -46.41 -44.98 1.37
C ASP A 86 -45.78 -44.41 0.09
N ARG A 87 -46.54 -44.38 -1.01
CA ARG A 87 -46.03 -43.94 -2.31
C ARG A 87 -46.04 -42.44 -2.53
N GLU A 88 -46.99 -41.75 -1.93
CA GLU A 88 -47.23 -40.33 -2.15
C GLU A 88 -46.58 -39.51 -1.03
N ASP A 89 -46.71 -39.96 0.22
CA ASP A 89 -46.34 -39.17 1.39
C ASP A 89 -44.91 -39.42 1.88
N LEU A 90 -44.28 -40.54 1.50
CA LEU A 90 -42.97 -40.91 2.05
C LEU A 90 -41.84 -39.94 1.69
N LEU A 91 -41.76 -39.49 0.44
CA LEU A 91 -40.67 -38.60 0.01
C LEU A 91 -40.79 -37.20 0.64
N PRO A 92 -41.98 -36.56 0.66
CA PRO A 92 -42.20 -35.35 1.46
C PRO A 92 -41.87 -35.54 2.95
N ALA A 93 -42.34 -36.62 3.58
CA ALA A 93 -42.07 -36.91 4.99
C ALA A 93 -40.57 -37.15 5.24
N THR A 94 -39.87 -37.79 4.30
CA THR A 94 -38.41 -38.02 4.40
C THR A 94 -37.66 -36.70 4.30
N ARG A 95 -38.01 -35.83 3.35
CA ARG A 95 -37.42 -34.49 3.21
C ARG A 95 -37.63 -33.69 4.50
N ALA A 96 -38.85 -33.69 5.04
CA ALA A 96 -39.17 -33.03 6.30
C ALA A 96 -38.38 -33.64 7.47
N GLY A 97 -38.28 -34.96 7.58
CA GLY A 97 -37.50 -35.61 8.64
C GLY A 97 -36.00 -35.28 8.58
N LEU A 98 -35.42 -35.25 7.37
CA LEU A 98 -34.01 -34.92 7.16
C LEU A 98 -33.67 -33.47 7.50
N SER A 99 -34.60 -32.52 7.36
CA SER A 99 -34.34 -31.11 7.69
C SER A 99 -34.18 -30.86 9.20
N HIS A 100 -34.60 -31.82 10.03
CA HIS A 100 -34.41 -31.78 11.49
C HIS A 100 -33.10 -32.45 11.95
N LEU A 101 -32.34 -33.08 11.06
CA LEU A 101 -31.06 -33.70 11.39
C LEU A 101 -29.89 -32.69 11.30
N PRO A 102 -28.78 -32.92 12.03
CA PRO A 102 -27.55 -32.18 11.83
C PRO A 102 -27.05 -32.31 10.38
N SER A 103 -26.49 -31.23 9.84
CA SER A 103 -26.02 -31.17 8.45
C SER A 103 -24.99 -32.26 8.10
N ALA A 104 -24.14 -32.65 9.06
CA ALA A 104 -23.18 -33.74 8.91
C ALA A 104 -23.87 -35.11 8.75
N SER A 105 -24.94 -35.38 9.52
CA SER A 105 -25.77 -36.58 9.37
C SER A 105 -26.45 -36.60 8.01
N VAL A 106 -27.03 -35.48 7.58
CA VAL A 106 -27.66 -35.34 6.25
C VAL A 106 -26.67 -35.67 5.13
N LEU A 107 -25.45 -35.12 5.16
CA LEU A 107 -24.40 -35.45 4.19
C LEU A 107 -24.03 -36.94 4.22
N GLY A 108 -23.93 -37.54 5.41
CA GLY A 108 -23.66 -38.97 5.59
C GLY A 108 -24.72 -39.85 4.93
N HIS A 109 -26.00 -39.54 5.18
CA HIS A 109 -27.13 -40.25 4.57
C HIS A 109 -27.16 -40.07 3.06
N LEU A 110 -26.97 -38.85 2.55
CA LEU A 110 -26.92 -38.60 1.10
C LEU A 110 -25.78 -39.37 0.41
N ARG A 111 -24.60 -39.48 1.05
CA ARG A 111 -23.49 -40.31 0.54
C ARG A 111 -23.86 -41.79 0.47
N ASN A 112 -24.56 -42.31 1.48
CA ASN A 112 -25.01 -43.70 1.52
C ASN A 112 -26.09 -43.98 0.46
N LEU A 113 -27.07 -43.09 0.31
CA LEU A 113 -28.12 -43.16 -0.71
C LEU A 113 -27.53 -43.06 -2.14
N TRP A 114 -26.57 -42.16 -2.35
CA TRP A 114 -25.85 -42.02 -3.61
C TRP A 114 -25.05 -43.29 -3.95
N GLY A 115 -24.31 -43.83 -2.98
CA GLY A 115 -23.50 -45.05 -3.17
C GLY A 115 -24.32 -46.30 -3.48
N THR A 116 -25.58 -46.34 -3.02
CA THR A 116 -26.53 -47.44 -3.26
C THR A 116 -27.47 -47.22 -4.44
N GLY A 117 -27.39 -46.06 -5.11
CA GLY A 117 -28.14 -45.78 -6.35
C GLY A 117 -29.61 -45.41 -6.16
N VAL A 118 -30.00 -44.92 -4.97
CA VAL A 118 -31.37 -44.49 -4.67
C VAL A 118 -31.76 -43.25 -5.49
N ARG A 119 -32.92 -43.29 -6.16
CA ARG A 119 -33.35 -42.29 -7.15
C ARG A 119 -34.37 -41.28 -6.60
N TRP A 120 -34.09 -40.71 -5.43
CA TRP A 120 -35.01 -39.79 -4.73
C TRP A 120 -34.79 -38.31 -5.08
N LEU A 121 -33.67 -37.97 -5.69
CA LEU A 121 -33.36 -36.62 -6.17
C LEU A 121 -33.82 -36.41 -7.63
N ASN A 122 -34.14 -35.17 -7.98
CA ASN A 122 -34.32 -34.74 -9.38
C ASN A 122 -32.95 -34.75 -10.13
N GLU A 123 -32.94 -34.56 -11.45
CA GLU A 123 -31.69 -34.63 -12.25
C GLU A 123 -30.63 -33.59 -11.82
N ALA A 124 -31.05 -32.35 -11.53
CA ALA A 124 -30.15 -31.31 -11.07
C ALA A 124 -29.57 -31.63 -9.68
N GLY A 125 -30.39 -32.18 -8.79
CA GLY A 125 -30.00 -32.66 -7.46
C GLY A 125 -29.04 -33.84 -7.54
N LEU A 126 -29.21 -34.76 -8.51
CA LEU A 126 -28.26 -35.86 -8.72
C LEU A 126 -26.86 -35.35 -9.11
N GLU A 127 -26.76 -34.33 -9.98
CA GLU A 127 -25.48 -33.73 -10.33
C GLU A 127 -24.83 -32.97 -9.16
N ARG A 128 -25.62 -32.23 -8.37
CA ARG A 128 -25.12 -31.62 -7.12
C ARG A 128 -24.67 -32.67 -6.10
N CYS A 129 -25.45 -33.75 -5.93
CA CYS A 129 -25.12 -34.87 -5.05
C CYS A 129 -23.79 -35.52 -5.46
N ARG A 130 -23.59 -35.74 -6.77
CA ARG A 130 -22.35 -36.28 -7.33
C ARG A 130 -21.14 -35.44 -6.94
N LEU A 131 -21.26 -34.12 -7.02
CA LEU A 131 -20.18 -33.18 -6.66
C LEU A 131 -19.89 -33.17 -5.16
N LEU A 132 -20.93 -33.16 -4.31
CA LEU A 132 -20.79 -33.24 -2.86
C LEU A 132 -20.20 -34.58 -2.40
N CYS A 133 -20.49 -35.66 -3.12
CA CYS A 133 -19.95 -37.00 -2.85
C CYS A 133 -18.59 -37.26 -3.52
N SER A 134 -18.04 -36.30 -4.27
CA SER A 134 -16.76 -36.45 -4.96
C SER A 134 -15.59 -36.37 -3.99
N THR A 135 -14.57 -37.20 -4.24
CA THR A 135 -13.27 -37.17 -3.55
C THR A 135 -12.36 -36.06 -4.07
N ALA A 136 -12.64 -35.53 -5.27
CA ALA A 136 -11.89 -34.45 -5.91
C ALA A 136 -12.83 -33.42 -6.58
N PRO A 137 -13.70 -32.75 -5.80
CA PRO A 137 -14.75 -31.88 -6.33
C PRO A 137 -14.21 -30.74 -7.19
N GLY A 138 -13.03 -30.18 -6.87
CA GLY A 138 -12.43 -29.09 -7.65
C GLY A 138 -12.13 -29.47 -9.10
N LEU A 139 -11.66 -30.69 -9.36
CA LEU A 139 -11.41 -31.18 -10.73
C LEU A 139 -12.71 -31.40 -11.49
N ASP A 140 -13.72 -31.91 -10.81
CA ASP A 140 -15.04 -32.16 -11.40
C ASP A 140 -15.75 -30.85 -11.75
N LEU A 141 -15.58 -29.81 -10.92
CA LEU A 141 -16.19 -28.49 -11.08
C LEU A 141 -15.56 -27.67 -12.22
N VAL A 142 -14.25 -27.76 -12.41
CA VAL A 142 -13.54 -27.04 -13.49
C VAL A 142 -13.71 -27.74 -14.86
N GLY A 143 -14.29 -28.94 -14.91
CA GLY A 143 -14.58 -29.65 -16.15
C GLY A 143 -15.70 -29.05 -17.01
N LYS A 144 -15.71 -29.34 -18.32
CA LYS A 144 -16.77 -28.86 -19.26
C LYS A 144 -18.19 -29.33 -18.94
N ARG A 145 -18.37 -30.32 -18.05
CA ARG A 145 -19.69 -30.91 -17.70
C ARG A 145 -20.41 -30.18 -16.55
N SER A 146 -19.73 -29.31 -15.83
CA SER A 146 -20.18 -28.79 -14.51
C SER A 146 -20.50 -27.29 -14.49
N HIS A 147 -20.23 -26.56 -15.58
CA HIS A 147 -20.44 -25.10 -15.67
C HIS A 147 -21.93 -24.70 -15.59
N SER A 148 -22.86 -25.65 -15.66
CA SER A 148 -24.31 -25.43 -15.56
C SER A 148 -24.90 -25.83 -14.20
N VAL A 149 -24.09 -26.35 -13.27
CA VAL A 149 -24.60 -26.79 -11.95
C VAL A 149 -24.78 -25.58 -11.05
N THR A 150 -25.98 -25.00 -11.10
CA THR A 150 -26.42 -23.96 -10.19
C THR A 150 -26.88 -24.58 -8.87
N GLY A 151 -26.78 -23.83 -7.77
CA GLY A 151 -27.21 -24.29 -6.44
C GLY A 151 -27.53 -23.10 -5.54
N GLY A 152 -27.87 -23.40 -4.28
CA GLY A 152 -28.07 -22.40 -3.26
C GLY A 152 -26.76 -21.75 -2.78
N PRO A 153 -26.85 -20.88 -1.75
CA PRO A 153 -25.69 -20.19 -1.19
C PRO A 153 -24.60 -21.15 -0.69
N ALA A 154 -24.92 -22.14 0.14
CA ALA A 154 -23.94 -23.07 0.71
C ALA A 154 -23.29 -23.95 -0.37
N PHE A 155 -24.04 -24.39 -1.38
CA PHE A 155 -23.46 -25.09 -2.53
C PHE A 155 -22.50 -24.19 -3.33
N SER A 156 -22.86 -22.92 -3.51
CA SER A 156 -21.99 -21.95 -4.19
C SER A 156 -20.69 -21.73 -3.40
N LEU A 157 -20.77 -21.57 -2.07
CA LEU A 157 -19.58 -21.50 -1.21
C LEU A 157 -18.73 -22.78 -1.28
N PHE A 158 -19.35 -23.97 -1.31
CA PHE A 158 -18.65 -25.23 -1.49
C PHE A 158 -17.88 -25.26 -2.82
N ALA A 159 -18.53 -24.86 -3.92
CA ALA A 159 -17.91 -24.86 -5.23
C ALA A 159 -16.72 -23.90 -5.31
N THR A 160 -16.87 -22.69 -4.75
CA THR A 160 -15.79 -21.71 -4.63
C THR A 160 -14.64 -22.25 -3.76
N ALA A 161 -14.93 -22.76 -2.56
CA ALA A 161 -13.89 -23.28 -1.66
C ALA A 161 -13.15 -24.49 -2.26
N ALA A 162 -13.88 -25.41 -2.90
CA ALA A 162 -13.30 -26.58 -3.57
C ALA A 162 -12.43 -26.23 -4.78
N THR A 163 -12.65 -25.05 -5.38
CA THR A 163 -11.88 -24.54 -6.53
C THR A 163 -10.94 -23.40 -6.17
N ARG A 164 -10.81 -23.06 -4.88
CA ARG A 164 -10.00 -21.96 -4.35
C ARG A 164 -10.30 -20.62 -5.05
N GLY A 165 -11.58 -20.28 -5.18
CA GLY A 165 -12.00 -19.00 -5.75
C GLY A 165 -12.08 -18.96 -7.28
N ALA A 166 -11.71 -20.03 -8.00
CA ALA A 166 -11.82 -20.04 -9.47
C ALA A 166 -13.28 -19.96 -9.96
N ILE A 167 -14.24 -20.45 -9.17
CA ILE A 167 -15.67 -20.24 -9.41
C ILE A 167 -16.17 -19.15 -8.46
N PRO A 168 -16.62 -17.99 -8.96
CA PRO A 168 -17.09 -16.89 -8.11
C PRO A 168 -18.46 -17.19 -7.50
N ILE A 169 -18.72 -16.58 -6.34
CA ILE A 169 -20.03 -16.65 -5.67
C ILE A 169 -20.98 -15.61 -6.30
N PRO A 170 -22.23 -15.97 -6.64
CA PRO A 170 -23.21 -14.98 -7.09
C PRO A 170 -23.48 -13.91 -6.03
N ASN A 171 -23.43 -12.62 -6.39
CA ASN A 171 -23.57 -11.49 -5.45
C ASN A 171 -24.80 -11.58 -4.54
N ARG A 172 -25.93 -12.08 -5.05
CA ARG A 172 -27.17 -12.28 -4.28
C ARG A 172 -27.04 -13.21 -3.07
N PHE A 173 -25.98 -14.03 -3.02
CA PHE A 173 -25.73 -14.98 -1.94
C PHE A 173 -24.65 -14.50 -0.96
N LEU A 174 -23.88 -13.46 -1.30
CA LEU A 174 -22.73 -13.02 -0.50
C LEU A 174 -23.16 -12.66 0.92
N ASP A 175 -24.13 -11.77 1.11
CA ASP A 175 -24.56 -11.30 2.44
C ASP A 175 -24.92 -12.45 3.39
N GLY A 176 -25.66 -13.45 2.89
CA GLY A 176 -26.08 -14.61 3.68
C GLY A 176 -24.94 -15.61 3.98
N LEU A 177 -23.88 -15.62 3.17
CA LEU A 177 -22.71 -16.47 3.36
C LEU A 177 -21.66 -15.83 4.24
N LEU A 178 -21.51 -14.51 4.13
CA LEU A 178 -20.52 -13.74 4.86
C LEU A 178 -20.71 -13.81 6.37
N ALA A 179 -21.87 -14.18 6.91
CA ALA A 179 -22.05 -14.34 8.35
C ALA A 179 -21.44 -15.63 8.93
N TRP A 180 -21.19 -16.65 8.10
CA TRP A 180 -20.80 -17.98 8.62
C TRP A 180 -19.69 -18.68 7.84
N ALA A 181 -19.32 -18.20 6.65
CA ALA A 181 -18.23 -18.77 5.88
C ALA A 181 -16.94 -18.80 6.72
N PRO A 182 -16.12 -19.86 6.66
CA PRO A 182 -14.82 -19.86 7.32
C PRO A 182 -13.94 -18.70 6.84
N LEU A 183 -13.18 -18.07 7.74
CA LEU A 183 -12.31 -16.94 7.39
C LEU A 183 -11.25 -17.33 6.34
N THR A 184 -10.77 -18.58 6.37
CA THR A 184 -9.86 -19.15 5.36
C THR A 184 -10.42 -19.05 3.94
N VAL A 185 -11.73 -19.30 3.76
CA VAL A 185 -12.42 -19.20 2.47
C VAL A 185 -12.69 -17.75 2.08
N ILE A 186 -12.97 -16.88 3.06
CA ILE A 186 -13.06 -15.45 2.80
C ILE A 186 -11.74 -14.90 2.28
N ASP A 187 -10.63 -15.30 2.90
CA ASP A 187 -9.30 -14.90 2.46
C ASP A 187 -8.99 -15.42 1.04
N ASP A 188 -9.41 -16.64 0.70
CA ASP A 188 -9.33 -17.16 -0.67
C ASP A 188 -10.14 -16.26 -1.64
N LEU A 189 -11.33 -15.80 -1.25
CA LEU A 189 -12.13 -14.88 -2.06
C LEU A 189 -11.47 -13.51 -2.24
N VAL A 190 -10.88 -12.96 -1.19
CA VAL A 190 -10.14 -11.68 -1.24
C VAL A 190 -8.94 -11.79 -2.18
N GLU A 191 -8.16 -12.87 -2.09
CA GLU A 191 -6.97 -13.08 -2.92
C GLU A 191 -7.29 -13.23 -4.41
N HIS A 192 -8.47 -13.77 -4.74
CA HIS A 192 -8.91 -13.98 -6.13
C HIS A 192 -9.83 -12.88 -6.66
N GLY A 193 -10.02 -11.79 -5.90
CA GLY A 193 -10.89 -10.67 -6.29
C GLY A 193 -12.38 -11.00 -6.34
N GLY A 194 -12.80 -12.09 -5.70
CA GLY A 194 -14.20 -12.50 -5.57
C GLY A 194 -14.93 -11.79 -4.42
N LEU A 195 -14.20 -11.06 -3.57
CA LEU A 195 -14.74 -10.24 -2.50
C LEU A 195 -13.98 -8.91 -2.46
N LEU A 196 -14.72 -7.82 -2.47
CA LEU A 196 -14.19 -6.46 -2.50
C LEU A 196 -14.57 -5.67 -1.24
N ALA A 197 -14.02 -4.47 -1.12
CA ALA A 197 -14.29 -3.59 0.02
C ALA A 197 -15.77 -3.15 0.08
N GLU A 198 -16.42 -3.03 -1.07
CA GLU A 198 -17.81 -2.60 -1.21
C GLU A 198 -18.81 -3.61 -0.62
N ASP A 199 -18.43 -4.90 -0.57
CA ASP A 199 -19.24 -5.96 0.02
C ASP A 199 -19.30 -5.86 1.56
N THR A 200 -18.37 -5.10 2.17
CA THR A 200 -18.31 -4.83 3.61
C THR A 200 -18.41 -6.08 4.51
N PRO A 201 -17.62 -7.14 4.26
CA PRO A 201 -17.75 -8.43 4.95
C PRO A 201 -17.55 -8.37 6.46
N TRP A 202 -16.84 -7.35 6.93
CA TRP A 202 -16.59 -7.09 8.35
C TRP A 202 -17.84 -6.68 9.16
N LYS A 203 -18.96 -6.30 8.53
CA LYS A 203 -20.17 -5.87 9.26
C LYS A 203 -20.92 -6.99 9.96
N VAL A 204 -20.79 -8.22 9.47
CA VAL A 204 -21.55 -9.40 9.94
C VAL A 204 -20.66 -10.38 10.72
N ARG A 205 -19.47 -9.92 11.11
CA ARG A 205 -18.43 -10.72 11.78
C ARG A 205 -18.22 -10.25 13.21
N ASP A 206 -17.59 -11.11 14.00
CA ASP A 206 -17.12 -10.72 15.33
C ASP A 206 -16.05 -9.62 15.23
N GLU A 207 -15.76 -8.97 16.35
CA GLU A 207 -14.88 -7.79 16.39
C GLU A 207 -13.47 -8.08 15.85
N GLN A 208 -12.94 -9.28 16.10
CA GLN A 208 -11.56 -9.63 15.71
C GLN A 208 -11.48 -9.92 14.22
N GLU A 209 -12.38 -10.73 13.67
CA GLU A 209 -12.48 -10.99 12.23
C GLU A 209 -12.85 -9.72 11.46
N SER A 210 -13.74 -8.89 12.02
CA SER A 210 -14.16 -7.61 11.45
C SER A 210 -12.96 -6.67 11.28
N LEU A 211 -12.15 -6.50 12.32
CA LEU A 211 -10.95 -5.69 12.27
C LEU A 211 -9.93 -6.24 11.27
N TYR A 212 -9.70 -7.55 11.28
CA TYR A 212 -8.80 -8.22 10.33
C TYR A 212 -9.22 -7.98 8.87
N LEU A 213 -10.50 -8.21 8.53
CA LEU A 213 -11.02 -8.06 7.17
C LEU A 213 -11.00 -6.59 6.70
N ARG A 214 -11.30 -5.64 7.59
CA ARG A 214 -11.17 -4.22 7.26
C ARG A 214 -9.72 -3.85 6.96
N ALA A 215 -8.76 -4.37 7.70
CA ALA A 215 -7.34 -4.13 7.44
C ALA A 215 -6.86 -4.75 6.11
N ARG A 216 -7.50 -5.83 5.64
CA ARG A 216 -7.21 -6.43 4.33
C ARG A 216 -7.84 -5.68 3.15
N LEU A 217 -9.07 -5.21 3.31
CA LEU A 217 -9.88 -4.71 2.19
C LEU A 217 -9.97 -3.18 2.13
N ALA A 218 -9.86 -2.51 3.29
CA ALA A 218 -9.94 -1.06 3.42
C ALA A 218 -8.86 -0.55 4.40
N PRO A 219 -7.57 -0.77 4.10
CA PRO A 219 -6.46 -0.46 4.99
C PRO A 219 -6.34 1.03 5.34
N GLU A 220 -6.90 1.92 4.53
CA GLU A 220 -6.99 3.36 4.77
C GLU A 220 -7.96 3.74 5.91
N LYS A 221 -8.84 2.81 6.33
CA LYS A 221 -9.82 3.02 7.42
C LYS A 221 -9.36 2.48 8.77
N ILE A 222 -8.10 2.05 8.86
CA ILE A 222 -7.49 1.54 10.08
C ILE A 222 -6.86 2.69 10.86
N THR A 223 -7.02 2.67 12.17
CA THR A 223 -6.38 3.61 13.11
C THR A 223 -5.11 3.01 13.72
N ASP A 224 -4.28 3.85 14.36
CA ASP A 224 -3.06 3.40 15.05
C ASP A 224 -3.34 2.33 16.13
N GLU A 225 -4.39 2.54 16.93
CA GLU A 225 -4.79 1.59 17.98
C GLU A 225 -5.19 0.24 17.38
N GLU A 226 -5.95 0.27 16.28
CA GLU A 226 -6.37 -0.92 15.54
C GLU A 226 -5.20 -1.65 14.87
N ALA A 227 -4.27 -0.91 14.25
CA ALA A 227 -3.05 -1.46 13.70
C ALA A 227 -2.17 -2.08 14.78
N GLY A 228 -2.11 -1.47 15.98
CA GLY A 228 -1.44 -2.01 17.16
C GLY A 228 -2.06 -3.31 17.65
N ARG A 229 -3.40 -3.39 17.73
CA ARG A 229 -4.13 -4.63 18.05
C ARG A 229 -3.88 -5.76 17.04
N LEU A 230 -3.63 -5.39 15.79
CA LEU A 230 -3.27 -6.33 14.72
C LEU A 230 -1.77 -6.61 14.66
N ASP A 231 -0.91 -6.00 15.48
CA ASP A 231 0.55 -6.10 15.34
C ASP A 231 1.01 -5.81 13.89
N TRP A 232 0.46 -4.75 13.29
CA TRP A 232 0.72 -4.39 11.91
C TRP A 232 1.86 -3.37 11.80
N GLN A 233 3.08 -3.84 12.05
CA GLN A 233 4.27 -3.00 12.15
C GLN A 233 4.54 -2.14 10.89
N ALA A 234 4.39 -2.72 9.70
CA ALA A 234 4.59 -1.98 8.45
C ALA A 234 3.66 -0.75 8.33
N TRP A 235 2.42 -0.86 8.79
CA TRP A 235 1.46 0.25 8.79
C TRP A 235 1.82 1.32 9.82
N LEU A 236 2.19 0.90 11.04
CA LEU A 236 2.59 1.82 12.11
C LEU A 236 3.85 2.63 11.74
N ARG A 237 4.82 1.97 11.11
CA ARG A 237 6.04 2.62 10.60
C ARG A 237 5.73 3.64 9.52
N ARG A 238 4.85 3.30 8.57
CA ARG A 238 4.36 4.23 7.56
C ARG A 238 3.76 5.49 8.20
N GLN A 239 2.89 5.35 9.20
CA GLN A 239 2.29 6.52 9.86
C GLN A 239 3.32 7.37 10.60
N SER A 240 4.27 6.72 11.28
CA SER A 240 5.37 7.41 11.96
C SER A 240 6.20 8.24 10.97
N PHE A 241 6.55 7.65 9.82
CA PHE A 241 7.24 8.34 8.72
C PHE A 241 6.42 9.53 8.21
N LEU A 242 5.11 9.35 7.96
CA LEU A 242 4.23 10.40 7.47
C LEU A 242 4.07 11.58 8.45
N ARG A 243 4.21 11.32 9.76
CA ARG A 243 4.21 12.37 10.80
C ARG A 243 5.57 13.06 10.97
N GLY A 244 6.61 12.57 10.29
CA GLY A 244 7.98 13.05 10.48
C GLY A 244 8.57 12.65 11.82
N GLU A 245 8.08 11.56 12.42
CA GLU A 245 8.64 11.01 13.64
C GLU A 245 9.96 10.26 13.33
N MET A 246 10.88 10.27 14.28
CA MET A 246 12.13 9.53 14.15
C MET A 246 11.84 8.02 14.19
N LEU A 247 12.16 7.33 13.11
CA LEU A 247 11.96 5.88 13.02
C LEU A 247 13.03 5.14 13.82
N THR A 248 12.61 4.09 14.52
CA THR A 248 13.56 3.10 15.06
C THR A 248 14.01 2.22 13.91
N ARG A 249 15.32 2.14 13.64
CA ARG A 249 15.84 1.34 12.54
C ARG A 249 15.57 -0.16 12.71
N GLN A 250 15.35 -0.85 11.60
CA GLN A 250 15.23 -2.31 11.56
C GLN A 250 16.44 -2.95 10.87
N GLU A 251 16.74 -4.20 11.24
CA GLU A 251 17.73 -5.02 10.54
C GLU A 251 17.03 -6.26 9.96
N PRO A 252 17.02 -6.44 8.62
CA PRO A 252 17.55 -5.54 7.59
C PRO A 252 16.74 -4.24 7.43
N ASP A 253 17.37 -3.20 6.86
CA ASP A 253 16.72 -1.92 6.57
C ASP A 253 15.49 -2.13 5.67
N ASP A 254 14.37 -1.54 6.06
CA ASP A 254 13.14 -1.57 5.28
C ASP A 254 12.97 -0.34 4.38
N VAL A 255 11.86 -0.28 3.63
CA VAL A 255 11.58 0.84 2.73
C VAL A 255 11.49 2.18 3.48
N TRP A 256 11.07 2.18 4.74
CA TRP A 256 10.89 3.40 5.53
C TRP A 256 12.22 3.93 6.06
N ASP A 257 13.12 3.02 6.48
CA ASP A 257 14.50 3.37 6.85
C ASP A 257 15.23 4.01 5.65
N LEU A 258 15.14 3.38 4.48
CA LEU A 258 15.76 3.90 3.25
C LEU A 258 15.13 5.22 2.77
N LEU A 259 13.82 5.40 2.91
CA LEU A 259 13.15 6.67 2.60
C LEU A 259 13.59 7.79 3.55
N TYR A 260 13.79 7.48 4.83
CA TYR A 260 14.31 8.41 5.81
C TYR A 260 15.70 8.91 5.39
N ASP A 261 16.63 7.99 5.13
CA ASP A 261 18.01 8.30 4.75
C ASP A 261 18.07 9.12 3.45
N VAL A 262 17.32 8.71 2.42
CA VAL A 262 17.34 9.39 1.12
C VAL A 262 16.67 10.77 1.17
N VAL A 263 15.51 10.89 1.81
CA VAL A 263 14.68 12.10 1.67
C VAL A 263 14.93 13.11 2.80
N LEU A 264 15.06 12.63 4.03
CA LEU A 264 15.33 13.50 5.17
C LEU A 264 16.82 13.81 5.27
N ASP A 265 17.70 12.81 5.17
CA ASP A 265 19.14 13.06 5.30
C ASP A 265 19.80 13.45 3.97
N GLY A 266 19.12 13.24 2.85
CA GLY A 266 19.66 13.54 1.53
C GLY A 266 20.77 12.57 1.12
N ASP A 267 20.81 11.36 1.68
CA ASP A 267 21.84 10.38 1.37
C ASP A 267 21.63 9.79 -0.03
N VAL A 268 22.44 10.26 -0.96
CA VAL A 268 22.44 9.82 -2.36
C VAL A 268 22.97 8.38 -2.50
N ALA A 269 23.77 7.89 -1.54
CA ALA A 269 24.34 6.54 -1.60
C ALA A 269 23.27 5.44 -1.43
N ALA A 270 22.20 5.72 -0.67
CA ALA A 270 21.09 4.80 -0.43
C ALA A 270 20.08 4.72 -1.59
N LEU A 271 20.23 5.52 -2.65
CA LEU A 271 19.25 5.62 -3.74
C LEU A 271 19.04 4.34 -4.55
N ASP A 272 20.07 3.51 -4.71
CA ASP A 272 19.95 2.27 -5.48
C ASP A 272 19.33 1.15 -4.64
N ALA A 273 19.60 1.13 -3.33
CA ALA A 273 18.89 0.27 -2.39
C ALA A 273 17.40 0.63 -2.32
N LEU A 274 17.08 1.94 -2.29
CA LEU A 274 15.70 2.41 -2.31
C LEU A 274 14.97 2.01 -3.61
N ASP A 275 15.60 2.15 -4.78
CA ASP A 275 14.99 1.73 -6.07
C ASP A 275 14.64 0.23 -6.08
N ALA A 276 15.43 -0.60 -5.40
CA ALA A 276 15.23 -2.04 -5.34
C ALA A 276 14.00 -2.45 -4.50
N VAL A 277 13.66 -1.69 -3.46
CA VAL A 277 12.56 -2.03 -2.53
C VAL A 277 11.25 -1.29 -2.83
N LEU A 278 11.30 -0.18 -3.57
CA LEU A 278 10.10 0.61 -3.89
C LEU A 278 9.12 -0.15 -4.81
N PRO A 279 7.80 0.06 -4.66
CA PRO A 279 6.83 -0.40 -5.64
C PRO A 279 7.05 0.25 -7.01
N ARG A 280 6.56 -0.41 -8.07
CA ARG A 280 6.85 -0.02 -9.46
C ARG A 280 6.49 1.44 -9.79
N ALA A 281 5.39 1.96 -9.24
CA ALA A 281 4.99 3.34 -9.45
C ALA A 281 6.03 4.32 -8.86
N GLN A 282 6.44 4.12 -7.61
CA GLN A 282 7.44 4.94 -6.93
C GLN A 282 8.84 4.78 -7.55
N GLN A 283 9.19 3.61 -8.10
CA GLN A 283 10.43 3.44 -8.87
C GLN A 283 10.49 4.34 -10.11
N ILE A 284 9.36 4.51 -10.80
CA ILE A 284 9.28 5.41 -11.96
C ILE A 284 9.51 6.85 -11.51
N GLU A 285 8.83 7.28 -10.44
CA GLU A 285 9.03 8.61 -9.84
C GLU A 285 10.48 8.83 -9.41
N LEU A 286 11.13 7.84 -8.78
CA LEU A 286 12.54 7.94 -8.39
C LEU A 286 13.48 8.06 -9.60
N ARG A 287 13.20 7.34 -10.68
CA ARG A 287 13.99 7.40 -11.93
C ARG A 287 13.80 8.73 -12.65
N ASP A 288 12.59 9.26 -12.68
CA ASP A 288 12.30 10.59 -13.22
C ASP A 288 13.00 11.68 -12.40
N LEU A 289 13.07 11.52 -11.07
CA LEU A 289 13.85 12.40 -10.20
C LEU A 289 15.35 12.34 -10.53
N LYS A 290 15.93 11.14 -10.66
CA LYS A 290 17.34 10.94 -11.05
C LYS A 290 17.64 11.52 -12.43
N SER A 291 16.76 11.30 -13.41
CA SER A 291 16.87 11.84 -14.76
C SER A 291 16.81 13.37 -14.78
N GLY A 292 15.87 13.95 -14.04
CA GLY A 292 15.73 15.40 -13.92
C GLY A 292 16.94 16.08 -13.29
N ALA A 293 17.67 15.39 -12.39
CA ALA A 293 18.90 15.92 -11.80
C ALA A 293 20.03 16.13 -12.83
N LEU A 294 20.04 15.37 -13.93
CA LEU A 294 21.04 15.54 -15.01
C LEU A 294 20.78 16.81 -15.83
N SER A 295 19.51 17.17 -16.03
CA SER A 295 19.10 18.30 -16.87
C SER A 295 18.71 19.55 -16.08
N GLY A 296 18.51 19.42 -14.76
CA GLY A 296 17.87 20.44 -13.93
C GLY A 296 16.41 20.66 -14.29
N GLN A 297 15.73 19.67 -14.89
CA GLN A 297 14.35 19.77 -15.34
C GLN A 297 13.52 18.63 -14.76
N TRP A 298 12.48 18.96 -14.00
CA TRP A 298 11.54 17.98 -13.46
C TRP A 298 10.10 18.29 -13.89
N PRO A 299 9.22 17.28 -13.84
CA PRO A 299 7.78 17.49 -13.94
C PRO A 299 7.29 18.54 -12.93
N PRO A 300 6.27 19.36 -13.27
CA PRO A 300 5.73 20.36 -12.36
C PRO A 300 5.27 19.79 -11.02
N SER A 301 4.70 18.58 -11.01
CA SER A 301 4.26 17.89 -9.80
C SER A 301 5.39 17.64 -8.80
N MET A 302 6.56 17.19 -9.27
CA MET A 302 7.76 17.02 -8.43
C MET A 302 8.29 18.36 -7.92
N GLY A 303 8.30 19.39 -8.78
CA GLY A 303 8.76 20.72 -8.38
C GLY A 303 7.88 21.39 -7.31
N GLU A 304 6.62 20.97 -7.19
CA GLU A 304 5.67 21.43 -6.17
C GLU A 304 5.75 20.61 -4.87
N ASP A 305 6.30 19.40 -4.92
CA ASP A 305 6.52 18.54 -3.77
C ASP A 305 7.75 18.99 -2.96
N ARG A 306 7.49 19.82 -1.94
CA ARG A 306 8.52 20.35 -1.05
C ARG A 306 9.32 19.29 -0.31
N GLY A 307 8.77 18.08 -0.13
CA GLY A 307 9.50 16.99 0.51
C GLY A 307 10.65 16.45 -0.34
N LEU A 308 10.60 16.65 -1.66
CA LEU A 308 11.67 16.22 -2.57
C LEU A 308 12.80 17.25 -2.72
N TRP A 309 12.57 18.50 -2.31
CA TRP A 309 13.49 19.60 -2.64
C TRP A 309 14.90 19.39 -2.09
N ARG A 310 15.04 18.84 -0.87
CA ARG A 310 16.35 18.53 -0.30
C ARG A 310 17.10 17.51 -1.15
N LEU A 311 16.44 16.43 -1.55
CA LEU A 311 17.02 15.40 -2.41
C LEU A 311 17.36 15.95 -3.80
N MET A 312 16.44 16.70 -4.42
CA MET A 312 16.65 17.33 -5.72
C MET A 312 17.85 18.29 -5.68
N ALA A 313 17.96 19.14 -4.65
CA ALA A 313 19.07 20.07 -4.47
C ALA A 313 20.41 19.35 -4.23
N THR A 314 20.38 18.19 -3.57
CA THR A 314 21.59 17.41 -3.31
C THR A 314 22.13 16.76 -4.59
N GLN A 315 21.23 16.27 -5.46
CA GLN A 315 21.62 15.66 -6.74
C GLN A 315 21.95 16.69 -7.83
N TRP A 316 21.25 17.83 -7.86
CA TRP A 316 21.45 18.85 -8.88
C TRP A 316 22.21 20.06 -8.35
N LYS A 317 23.49 20.14 -8.72
CA LYS A 317 24.38 21.28 -8.40
C LYS A 317 24.64 22.10 -9.67
N PRO A 318 23.78 23.07 -10.00
CA PRO A 318 23.91 23.83 -11.24
C PRO A 318 25.22 24.61 -11.28
N ARG A 319 25.89 24.57 -12.44
CA ARG A 319 27.07 25.40 -12.75
C ARG A 319 26.70 26.65 -13.57
N GLU A 320 25.52 26.66 -14.17
CA GLU A 320 25.01 27.73 -15.01
C GLU A 320 24.04 28.64 -14.23
N LEU A 321 23.52 29.67 -14.90
CA LEU A 321 22.49 30.54 -14.35
C LEU A 321 21.19 29.77 -14.16
N VAL A 322 20.60 29.83 -12.97
CA VAL A 322 19.30 29.22 -12.67
C VAL A 322 18.18 30.24 -12.89
N ASP A 323 17.17 29.90 -13.70
CA ASP A 323 15.96 30.73 -13.85
C ASP A 323 15.08 30.62 -12.59
N ALA A 324 15.17 31.64 -11.73
CA ALA A 324 14.39 31.71 -10.50
C ALA A 324 12.86 31.80 -10.73
N GLY A 325 12.42 32.28 -11.89
CA GLY A 325 10.99 32.43 -12.20
C GLY A 325 10.31 31.14 -12.63
N ARG A 326 11.05 30.03 -12.73
CA ARG A 326 10.51 28.74 -13.19
C ARG A 326 9.61 28.08 -12.15
N SER A 327 10.06 28.01 -10.89
CA SER A 327 9.27 27.50 -9.77
C SER A 327 9.85 27.96 -8.42
N PRO A 328 9.10 27.85 -7.32
CA PRO A 328 9.60 28.14 -5.98
C PRO A 328 10.88 27.37 -5.60
N PHE A 329 11.03 26.12 -6.07
CA PHE A 329 12.26 25.35 -5.90
C PHE A 329 13.44 26.02 -6.59
N TYR A 330 13.29 26.40 -7.86
CA TYR A 330 14.36 27.07 -8.60
C TYR A 330 14.72 28.44 -8.02
N ALA A 331 13.75 29.18 -7.48
CA ALA A 331 14.03 30.42 -6.75
C ALA A 331 14.91 30.18 -5.51
N LEU A 332 14.63 29.13 -4.75
CA LEU A 332 15.43 28.76 -3.57
C LEU A 332 16.83 28.27 -3.97
N ILE A 333 16.96 27.51 -5.05
CA ILE A 333 18.27 27.11 -5.60
C ILE A 333 19.04 28.34 -6.10
N ALA A 334 18.37 29.26 -6.79
CA ALA A 334 18.96 30.48 -7.31
C ALA A 334 19.51 31.38 -6.19
N VAL A 335 18.78 31.55 -5.08
CA VAL A 335 19.27 32.37 -3.95
C VAL A 335 20.43 31.71 -3.22
N ASN A 336 20.37 30.38 -2.99
CA ASN A 336 21.48 29.63 -2.41
C ASN A 336 22.73 29.73 -3.27
N ARG A 337 22.59 29.53 -4.59
CA ARG A 337 23.69 29.68 -5.55
C ARG A 337 24.25 31.11 -5.56
N ALA A 338 23.41 32.13 -5.57
CA ALA A 338 23.86 33.52 -5.55
C ALA A 338 24.70 33.81 -4.30
N TYR A 339 24.27 33.30 -3.13
CA TYR A 339 25.01 33.44 -1.88
C TYR A 339 26.32 32.65 -1.87
N ASP A 340 26.33 31.42 -2.37
CA ASP A 340 27.55 30.61 -2.49
C ASP A 340 28.57 31.25 -3.44
N LEU A 341 28.13 31.89 -4.53
CA LEU A 341 28.98 32.67 -5.43
C LEU A 341 29.59 33.89 -4.73
N VAL A 342 28.81 34.61 -3.90
CA VAL A 342 29.34 35.69 -3.05
C VAL A 342 30.42 35.16 -2.09
N ARG A 343 30.15 34.05 -1.39
CA ARG A 343 31.11 33.41 -0.47
C ARG A 343 32.38 32.90 -1.17
N SER A 344 32.27 32.57 -2.44
CA SER A 344 33.40 32.10 -3.27
C SER A 344 34.18 33.26 -3.92
N GLY A 345 33.69 34.50 -3.81
CA GLY A 345 34.33 35.68 -4.39
C GLY A 345 33.93 35.98 -5.85
N GLU A 346 33.01 35.23 -6.43
CA GLU A 346 32.58 35.30 -7.84
C GLU A 346 31.48 36.36 -8.03
N MET A 347 31.81 37.64 -7.80
CA MET A 347 30.83 38.74 -7.73
C MET A 347 30.06 38.99 -9.03
N GLU A 348 30.66 38.79 -10.20
CA GLU A 348 29.99 38.95 -11.49
C GLU A 348 28.90 37.88 -11.69
N ALA A 349 29.23 36.62 -11.40
CA ALA A 349 28.29 35.51 -11.46
C ALA A 349 27.19 35.65 -10.38
N ALA A 350 27.54 36.09 -9.18
CA ALA A 350 26.59 36.38 -8.11
C ALA A 350 25.59 37.47 -8.53
N ALA A 351 26.06 38.57 -9.14
CA ALA A 351 25.21 39.63 -9.68
C ALA A 351 24.28 39.10 -10.79
N GLY A 352 24.81 38.29 -11.71
CA GLY A 352 23.99 37.64 -12.74
C GLY A 352 22.87 36.77 -12.15
N GLN A 353 23.18 35.95 -11.15
CA GLN A 353 22.19 35.09 -10.50
C GLN A 353 21.18 35.90 -9.66
N ALA A 354 21.63 36.95 -8.96
CA ALA A 354 20.77 37.86 -8.21
C ALA A 354 19.79 38.62 -9.12
N HIS A 355 20.24 38.98 -10.32
CA HIS A 355 19.40 39.62 -11.34
C HIS A 355 18.24 38.73 -11.80
N SER A 356 18.44 37.41 -11.88
CA SER A 356 17.36 36.46 -12.16
C SER A 356 16.27 36.46 -11.09
N LEU A 357 16.64 36.71 -9.82
CA LEU A 357 15.70 36.80 -8.70
C LEU A 357 14.90 38.11 -8.71
N THR A 358 15.51 39.22 -9.15
CA THR A 358 14.92 40.57 -9.00
C THR A 358 14.10 41.04 -10.20
N ARG A 359 14.45 40.63 -11.44
CA ARG A 359 13.61 40.93 -12.61
C ARG A 359 12.39 40.04 -12.75
N GLY A 360 12.39 38.88 -12.08
CA GLY A 360 11.42 37.82 -12.34
C GLY A 360 11.74 37.09 -13.65
N GLY A 361 11.71 35.76 -13.61
CA GLY A 361 11.92 34.92 -14.78
C GLY A 361 10.67 34.73 -15.66
N SER A 362 10.75 33.73 -16.54
CA SER A 362 9.84 33.51 -17.68
C SER A 362 8.39 33.09 -17.37
N GLY A 363 7.91 33.07 -16.11
CA GLY A 363 6.55 32.57 -15.86
C GLY A 363 5.93 32.82 -14.49
N ARG A 364 6.55 32.40 -13.38
CA ARG A 364 5.92 32.40 -12.04
C ARG A 364 6.45 33.51 -11.12
N LYS A 365 5.60 33.98 -10.21
CA LYS A 365 5.94 34.99 -9.19
C LYS A 365 6.88 34.39 -8.15
N ILE A 366 8.06 35.00 -8.01
CA ILE A 366 9.06 34.64 -7.00
C ILE A 366 8.57 35.12 -5.62
N PRO A 367 8.74 34.33 -4.53
CA PRO A 367 8.41 34.77 -3.19
C PRO A 367 9.12 36.09 -2.82
N ALA A 368 8.38 37.06 -2.27
CA ALA A 368 8.92 38.40 -1.99
C ALA A 368 10.18 38.36 -1.10
N GLU A 369 10.19 37.49 -0.11
CA GLU A 369 11.34 37.27 0.79
C GLU A 369 12.62 36.86 0.03
N LEU A 370 12.50 36.06 -1.03
CA LEU A 370 13.65 35.66 -1.86
C LEU A 370 14.06 36.77 -2.84
N VAL A 371 13.10 37.57 -3.31
CA VAL A 371 13.38 38.78 -4.10
C VAL A 371 14.16 39.80 -3.27
N GLN A 372 13.80 39.95 -1.99
CA GLN A 372 14.51 40.82 -1.05
C GLN A 372 15.98 40.40 -0.87
N GLU A 373 16.24 39.10 -0.68
CA GLU A 373 17.61 38.56 -0.63
C GLU A 373 18.34 38.81 -1.96
N GLY A 374 17.66 38.63 -3.10
CA GLY A 374 18.19 38.94 -4.43
C GLY A 374 18.66 40.39 -4.54
N TYR A 375 17.85 41.36 -4.08
CA TYR A 375 18.24 42.78 -4.04
C TYR A 375 19.44 43.02 -3.11
N ALA A 376 19.46 42.42 -1.93
CA ALA A 376 20.58 42.58 -1.00
C ALA A 376 21.89 42.02 -1.55
N ILE A 377 21.84 40.87 -2.24
CA ILE A 377 23.01 40.28 -2.92
C ILE A 377 23.45 41.15 -4.10
N ALA A 378 22.51 41.63 -4.92
CA ALA A 378 22.81 42.50 -6.06
C ALA A 378 23.48 43.80 -5.61
N ALA A 379 23.00 44.42 -4.53
CA ALA A 379 23.62 45.61 -3.95
C ALA A 379 25.06 45.33 -3.49
N TYR A 380 25.28 44.25 -2.74
CA TYR A 380 26.61 43.85 -2.28
C TYR A 380 27.58 43.60 -3.45
N ALA A 381 27.15 42.83 -4.45
CA ALA A 381 27.96 42.52 -5.62
C ALA A 381 28.29 43.77 -6.44
N ALA A 382 27.35 44.71 -6.58
CA ALA A 382 27.57 45.97 -7.30
C ALA A 382 28.60 46.85 -6.59
N VAL A 383 28.58 46.96 -5.26
CA VAL A 383 29.62 47.70 -4.50
C VAL A 383 30.99 47.05 -4.69
N GLU A 384 31.09 45.73 -4.54
CA GLU A 384 32.35 45.00 -4.70
C GLU A 384 32.95 45.15 -6.11
N GLN A 385 32.11 45.12 -7.15
CA GLN A 385 32.55 45.34 -8.52
C GLN A 385 33.00 46.80 -8.75
N SER A 386 32.31 47.77 -8.13
CA SER A 386 32.64 49.19 -8.26
C SER A 386 34.04 49.53 -7.75
N GLU A 387 34.48 48.88 -6.66
CA GLU A 387 35.81 49.06 -6.08
C GLU A 387 36.93 48.52 -6.99
N ARG A 388 36.61 47.59 -7.89
CA ARG A 388 37.56 47.01 -8.86
C ARG A 388 37.63 47.79 -10.18
N LEU A 389 36.66 48.66 -10.46
CA LEU A 389 36.63 49.45 -11.69
C LEU A 389 37.52 50.70 -11.60
N GLU A 390 38.37 50.89 -12.61
CA GLU A 390 39.19 52.10 -12.74
C GLU A 390 38.36 53.31 -13.23
N SER A 391 37.43 53.08 -14.16
CA SER A 391 36.56 54.11 -14.74
C SER A 391 35.63 54.75 -13.70
N ALA A 392 35.72 56.08 -13.54
CA ALA A 392 34.87 56.83 -12.61
C ALA A 392 33.38 56.71 -12.97
N ALA A 393 33.03 56.92 -14.25
CA ALA A 393 31.64 56.82 -14.71
C ALA A 393 31.07 55.40 -14.57
N GLY A 394 31.89 54.36 -14.76
CA GLY A 394 31.47 52.97 -14.54
C GLY A 394 31.22 52.67 -13.06
N ARG A 395 32.09 53.19 -12.19
CA ARG A 395 31.95 53.08 -10.73
C ARG A 395 30.68 53.75 -10.23
N ASP A 396 30.45 55.00 -10.62
CA ASP A 396 29.29 55.77 -10.16
C ASP A 396 27.98 55.07 -10.57
N ARG A 397 27.90 54.54 -11.80
CA ARG A 397 26.74 53.74 -12.25
C ARG A 397 26.49 52.49 -11.41
N LEU A 398 27.55 51.76 -11.04
CA LEU A 398 27.40 50.57 -10.18
C LEU A 398 26.99 50.95 -8.76
N LEU A 399 27.50 52.08 -8.24
CA LEU A 399 27.11 52.60 -6.93
C LEU A 399 25.66 53.07 -6.92
N ASP A 400 25.20 53.76 -7.96
CA ASP A 400 23.78 54.12 -8.14
C ASP A 400 22.89 52.87 -8.17
N SER A 401 23.32 51.84 -8.92
CA SER A 401 22.60 50.56 -8.95
C SER A 401 22.60 49.87 -7.58
N ALA A 402 23.71 49.93 -6.84
CA ALA A 402 23.81 49.33 -5.52
C ALA A 402 22.85 49.99 -4.52
N GLU A 403 22.77 51.32 -4.55
CA GLU A 403 21.84 52.08 -3.71
C GLU A 403 20.39 51.77 -4.08
N GLU A 404 20.05 51.78 -5.38
CA GLU A 404 18.71 51.40 -5.85
C GLU A 404 18.30 49.99 -5.38
N TYR A 405 19.21 49.01 -5.46
CA TYR A 405 18.95 47.66 -4.97
C TYR A 405 18.82 47.62 -3.44
N ALA A 406 19.66 48.33 -2.70
CA ALA A 406 19.56 48.38 -1.24
C ALA A 406 18.27 49.05 -0.77
N GLU A 407 17.82 50.11 -1.43
CA GLU A 407 16.54 50.78 -1.20
C GLU A 407 15.37 49.82 -1.45
N LYS A 408 15.41 49.07 -2.57
CA LYS A 408 14.38 48.05 -2.89
C LYS A 408 14.35 46.91 -1.88
N ALA A 409 15.50 46.51 -1.34
CA ALA A 409 15.56 45.52 -0.27
C ALA A 409 14.97 46.08 1.04
N ALA A 410 15.31 47.32 1.41
CA ALA A 410 14.83 47.97 2.62
C ALA A 410 13.33 48.31 2.56
N ALA A 411 12.80 48.69 1.39
CA ALA A 411 11.39 48.98 1.17
C ALA A 411 10.46 47.77 1.42
N GLN A 412 11.00 46.55 1.34
CA GLN A 412 10.29 45.32 1.70
C GLN A 412 10.29 45.02 3.22
N GLY A 413 10.97 45.86 4.00
CA GLY A 413 10.99 45.85 5.46
C GLY A 413 12.08 44.96 6.07
N GLY A 414 12.41 45.20 7.33
CA GLY A 414 13.32 44.35 8.11
C GLY A 414 14.61 45.06 8.51
N ALA A 415 14.93 44.96 9.80
CA ALA A 415 16.00 45.75 10.42
C ALA A 415 17.38 45.56 9.77
N VAL A 416 17.68 44.36 9.25
CA VAL A 416 18.96 44.07 8.59
C VAL A 416 19.06 44.78 7.24
N ALA A 417 18.00 44.77 6.42
CA ALA A 417 18.00 45.44 5.11
C ALA A 417 18.11 46.96 5.26
N GLU A 418 17.37 47.55 6.19
CA GLU A 418 17.44 48.98 6.52
C GLU A 418 18.82 49.37 7.09
N ARG A 419 19.45 48.51 7.89
CA ARG A 419 20.82 48.72 8.38
C ARG A 419 21.82 48.68 7.24
N ASN A 420 21.72 47.69 6.36
CA ASN A 420 22.57 47.55 5.19
C ASN A 420 22.51 48.79 4.28
N LEU A 421 21.31 49.34 4.06
CA LEU A 421 21.13 50.60 3.34
C LEU A 421 21.83 51.77 4.04
N ARG A 422 21.61 51.95 5.36
CA ARG A 422 22.28 53.01 6.14
C ARG A 422 23.82 52.90 6.07
N LEU A 423 24.35 51.68 6.15
CA LEU A 423 25.79 51.43 6.00
C LEU A 423 26.28 51.84 4.61
N LEU A 424 25.53 51.50 3.55
CA LEU A 424 25.87 51.88 2.19
C LEU A 424 25.88 53.40 1.99
N CYS A 425 24.83 54.11 2.43
CA CYS A 425 24.75 55.56 2.29
C CYS A 425 25.87 56.26 3.08
N ALA A 426 26.11 55.88 4.34
CA ALA A 426 27.18 56.46 5.16
C ALA A 426 28.57 56.19 4.57
N TRP A 427 28.80 54.98 4.07
CA TRP A 427 30.02 54.66 3.34
C TRP A 427 30.14 55.52 2.07
N ARG A 428 29.04 55.66 1.29
CA ARG A 428 28.96 56.45 0.05
C ARG A 428 29.26 57.94 0.27
N GLU A 429 28.83 58.52 1.38
CA GLU A 429 29.10 59.92 1.75
C GLU A 429 30.57 60.15 2.18
N THR A 430 31.24 59.11 2.66
CA THR A 430 32.65 59.19 3.06
C THR A 430 33.53 59.41 1.82
N ARG A 431 34.40 60.45 1.87
CA ARG A 431 35.36 60.75 0.79
C ARG A 431 36.22 59.52 0.48
N ARG A 432 36.41 59.23 -0.81
CA ARG A 432 37.13 58.03 -1.29
C ARG A 432 38.48 57.79 -0.60
N ASN A 433 39.29 58.83 -0.40
CA ASN A 433 40.62 58.69 0.20
C ASN A 433 40.59 58.33 1.70
N HIS A 434 39.44 58.49 2.37
CA HIS A 434 39.24 58.17 3.78
C HIS A 434 38.32 56.97 3.99
N ARG A 435 37.83 56.38 2.90
CA ARG A 435 36.89 55.27 2.92
C ARG A 435 37.65 53.95 3.05
N GLY A 436 37.26 53.12 4.01
CA GLY A 436 37.73 51.74 4.12
C GLY A 436 36.96 50.76 3.22
N PRO A 437 37.38 49.48 3.15
CA PRO A 437 36.65 48.46 2.40
C PRO A 437 35.20 48.28 2.87
N PHE A 438 34.26 48.16 1.93
CA PHE A 438 32.84 47.92 2.23
C PHE A 438 32.54 46.44 2.51
N SER A 439 33.24 45.54 1.82
CA SER A 439 33.13 44.09 1.89
C SER A 439 32.94 43.57 3.31
N ASN A 440 32.12 42.54 3.48
CA ASN A 440 32.01 41.87 4.78
C ASN A 440 33.22 40.93 4.97
N PRO A 441 34.04 41.13 6.01
CA PRO A 441 35.27 40.35 6.18
C PRO A 441 35.03 38.86 6.44
N PHE A 442 33.85 38.46 6.93
CA PHE A 442 33.48 37.04 7.04
C PHE A 442 33.27 36.40 5.66
N LEU A 443 32.59 37.11 4.74
CA LEU A 443 32.37 36.64 3.38
C LEU A 443 33.68 36.58 2.60
N GLU A 444 34.62 37.51 2.85
CA GLU A 444 35.97 37.49 2.25
C GLU A 444 36.77 36.22 2.60
N ILE A 445 36.57 35.66 3.80
CA ILE A 445 37.19 34.41 4.24
C ILE A 445 36.33 33.16 3.97
N GLY A 446 35.18 33.34 3.30
CA GLY A 446 34.25 32.29 2.90
C GLY A 446 33.36 31.76 4.03
N LEU A 447 33.18 32.54 5.10
CA LEU A 447 32.33 32.21 6.24
C LEU A 447 31.05 33.04 6.23
N ASP A 448 30.02 32.52 6.89
CA ASP A 448 28.80 33.28 7.13
C ASP A 448 29.09 34.44 8.09
N HIS A 449 28.32 35.53 7.94
CA HIS A 449 28.43 36.68 8.84
C HIS A 449 28.29 36.25 10.31
N GLY A 450 29.32 36.52 11.11
CA GLY A 450 29.33 36.18 12.54
C GLY A 450 29.56 34.70 12.85
N ALA A 451 30.13 33.94 11.92
CA ALA A 451 30.50 32.55 12.20
C ALA A 451 31.63 32.45 13.23
N ASP A 452 31.46 31.53 14.19
CA ASP A 452 32.54 31.13 15.10
C ASP A 452 33.69 30.44 14.34
N GLY A 453 34.87 30.35 14.96
CA GLY A 453 36.02 29.66 14.35
C GLY A 453 36.70 30.41 13.19
N TRP A 454 36.39 31.69 12.99
CA TRP A 454 37.01 32.51 11.94
C TRP A 454 38.54 32.60 12.08
N GLU A 455 39.09 32.55 13.28
CA GLU A 455 40.55 32.54 13.51
C GLU A 455 41.21 31.30 12.87
N GLU A 456 40.63 30.12 13.08
CA GLU A 456 41.15 28.87 12.52
C GLU A 456 41.05 28.88 10.99
N ARG A 457 39.95 29.43 10.46
CA ARG A 457 39.77 29.63 9.02
C ARG A 457 40.85 30.56 8.46
N CYS A 458 41.14 31.68 9.10
CA CYS A 458 42.23 32.58 8.70
C CYS A 458 43.57 31.86 8.70
N ARG A 459 43.94 31.14 9.77
CA ARG A 459 45.18 30.33 9.82
C ARG A 459 45.25 29.28 8.70
N GLY A 460 44.10 28.70 8.33
CA GLY A 460 44.02 27.76 7.21
C GLY A 460 44.20 28.41 5.84
N ILE A 461 43.60 29.59 5.61
CA ILE A 461 43.78 30.35 4.36
C ILE A 461 45.22 30.86 4.24
N PHE A 462 45.79 31.37 5.33
CA PHE A 462 47.15 31.89 5.36
C PHE A 462 48.17 30.84 4.89
N ARG A 463 48.06 29.60 5.39
CA ARG A 463 48.88 28.45 4.96
C ARG A 463 48.68 28.09 3.48
N ARG A 464 47.44 28.15 2.98
CA ARG A 464 47.16 27.85 1.56
C ARG A 464 47.65 28.92 0.59
N ARG A 465 47.84 30.16 1.06
CA ARG A 465 48.29 31.31 0.26
C ARG A 465 49.72 31.73 0.58
N GLU A 466 50.51 30.80 1.10
CA GLU A 466 51.93 31.05 1.39
C GLU A 466 52.67 31.44 0.11
N GLY A 467 53.40 32.56 0.16
CA GLY A 467 54.09 33.14 -0.99
C GLY A 467 53.30 34.18 -1.80
N ASP A 468 51.98 34.31 -1.59
CA ASP A 468 51.17 35.40 -2.17
C ASP A 468 51.02 36.55 -1.17
N THR A 469 51.96 37.49 -1.22
CA THR A 469 52.00 38.65 -0.32
C THR A 469 50.76 39.52 -0.40
N LYS A 470 50.17 39.67 -1.59
CA LYS A 470 48.95 40.47 -1.79
C LYS A 470 47.76 39.80 -1.12
N ALA A 471 47.60 38.50 -1.31
CA ALA A 471 46.49 37.77 -0.73
C ALA A 471 46.61 37.60 0.79
N GLN A 472 47.83 37.45 1.32
CA GLN A 472 48.07 37.45 2.77
C GLN A 472 47.80 38.82 3.40
N SER A 473 48.18 39.91 2.73
CA SER A 473 47.85 41.27 3.18
C SER A 473 46.35 41.51 3.25
N ALA A 474 45.60 41.11 2.21
CA ALA A 474 44.14 41.19 2.20
C ALA A 474 43.52 40.36 3.34
N LEU A 475 44.03 39.16 3.61
CA LEU A 475 43.58 38.33 4.73
C LEU A 475 43.81 39.00 6.09
N ASN A 476 45.01 39.55 6.32
CA ASN A 476 45.34 40.26 7.56
C ASN A 476 44.42 41.48 7.77
N MET A 477 44.09 42.21 6.69
CA MET A 477 43.12 43.31 6.74
C MET A 477 41.73 42.83 7.14
N ALA A 478 41.23 41.73 6.58
CA ALA A 478 39.95 41.15 6.97
C ALA A 478 39.95 40.72 8.44
N GLU A 479 41.03 40.06 8.88
CA GLU A 479 41.25 39.59 10.24
C GLU A 479 41.23 40.75 11.26
N GLU A 480 41.95 41.83 10.96
CA GLU A 480 42.00 43.03 11.81
C GLU A 480 40.64 43.73 11.89
N ARG A 481 39.88 43.78 10.79
CA ARG A 481 38.52 44.32 10.78
C ARG A 481 37.60 43.52 11.70
N ILE A 482 37.66 42.19 11.66
CA ILE A 482 36.87 41.33 12.56
C ILE A 482 37.26 41.58 14.02
N ARG A 483 38.56 41.63 14.34
CA ARG A 483 39.03 41.91 15.71
C ARG A 483 38.61 43.27 16.22
N ARG A 484 38.67 44.30 15.38
CA ARG A 484 38.25 45.66 15.75
C ARG A 484 36.76 45.69 16.07
N ALA A 485 35.94 45.13 15.19
CA ALA A 485 34.50 45.02 15.41
C ALA A 485 34.14 44.26 16.69
N LEU A 486 34.93 43.26 17.10
CA LEU A 486 34.72 42.54 18.36
C LEU A 486 35.00 43.40 19.61
N ARG A 487 35.86 44.42 19.50
CA ARG A 487 36.21 45.33 20.60
C ARG A 487 35.25 46.53 20.73
N ASP A 488 34.57 46.87 19.63
CA ASP A 488 33.67 48.02 19.56
C ASP A 488 32.24 47.65 20.02
N GLU A 489 31.52 48.60 20.64
CA GLU A 489 30.15 48.38 21.13
C GLU A 489 29.15 48.02 20.02
N ALA A 490 29.41 48.48 18.78
CA ALA A 490 28.59 48.17 17.62
C ALA A 490 28.74 46.72 17.13
N GLY A 491 29.71 45.95 17.66
CA GLY A 491 29.92 44.56 17.29
C GLY A 491 30.09 44.36 15.77
N TRP A 492 29.50 43.29 15.25
CA TRP A 492 29.52 42.98 13.81
C TRP A 492 28.53 43.81 12.98
N ASP A 493 27.70 44.65 13.62
CA ASP A 493 26.68 45.42 12.91
C ASP A 493 27.24 46.52 12.01
N VAL A 494 28.55 46.78 12.10
CA VAL A 494 29.31 47.66 11.21
C VAL A 494 29.53 47.07 9.81
N PHE A 495 29.28 45.78 9.59
CA PHE A 495 29.46 45.12 8.30
C PHE A 495 28.15 44.92 7.56
N TYR A 496 28.19 44.94 6.23
CA TYR A 496 27.05 44.56 5.40
C TYR A 496 26.71 43.07 5.61
N ARG A 497 25.48 42.76 6.00
CA ARG A 497 25.08 41.40 6.36
C ARG A 497 24.37 40.69 5.21
N LEU A 498 24.91 39.53 4.84
CA LEU A 498 24.26 38.51 4.00
C LEU A 498 24.40 37.14 4.70
N PRO A 499 23.39 36.26 4.61
CA PRO A 499 22.03 36.55 4.16
C PRO A 499 21.30 37.53 5.10
N LEU A 500 20.21 38.17 4.63
CA LEU A 500 19.39 39.01 5.51
C LEU A 500 18.72 38.13 6.59
N ASP A 501 18.17 36.99 6.19
CA ASP A 501 17.61 35.98 7.06
C ASP A 501 18.05 34.56 6.62
N ARG A 502 18.78 33.86 7.51
CA ARG A 502 19.30 32.52 7.23
C ARG A 502 18.19 31.48 7.04
N SER A 503 17.02 31.66 7.67
CA SER A 503 15.92 30.69 7.60
C SER A 503 15.37 30.55 6.17
N ARG A 504 15.50 31.60 5.35
CA ARG A 504 15.03 31.66 3.95
C ARG A 504 15.82 30.78 2.99
N TYR A 505 17.00 30.33 3.39
CA TYR A 505 17.90 29.50 2.58
C TYR A 505 17.70 28.01 2.85
N VAL A 506 16.97 27.66 3.92
CA VAL A 506 16.80 26.28 4.36
C VAL A 506 15.84 25.54 3.43
N MET A 507 16.28 24.38 2.94
CA MET A 507 15.42 23.47 2.20
C MET A 507 14.34 22.90 3.13
N PRO A 508 13.05 22.90 2.71
CA PRO A 508 11.98 22.28 3.47
C PRO A 508 12.28 20.80 3.79
N SER A 509 11.95 20.36 4.99
CA SER A 509 12.11 18.98 5.47
C SER A 509 10.75 18.27 5.58
N GLN A 510 9.89 18.43 4.58
CA GLN A 510 8.56 17.82 4.56
C GLN A 510 8.62 16.37 4.08
N VAL A 511 7.63 15.56 4.44
CA VAL A 511 7.49 14.21 3.90
C VAL A 511 7.09 14.29 2.42
N PRO A 512 7.77 13.59 1.50
CA PRO A 512 7.46 13.63 0.08
C PRO A 512 6.15 12.91 -0.21
N ARG A 513 5.42 13.38 -1.23
CA ARG A 513 4.19 12.73 -1.69
C ARG A 513 4.46 11.68 -2.75
N HIS A 514 5.41 11.92 -3.65
CA HIS A 514 5.64 11.04 -4.81
C HIS A 514 6.38 9.75 -4.47
N LEU A 515 7.32 9.80 -3.52
CA LEU A 515 8.14 8.63 -3.15
C LEU A 515 7.53 7.76 -2.07
N VAL A 516 6.47 8.22 -1.39
CA VAL A 516 5.79 7.43 -0.35
C VAL A 516 4.95 6.33 -0.99
N PRO A 517 5.20 5.04 -0.66
CA PRO A 517 4.34 3.95 -1.08
C PRO A 517 2.89 4.13 -0.61
N PRO A 518 1.91 3.65 -1.39
CA PRO A 518 0.53 3.54 -0.92
C PRO A 518 0.46 2.63 0.31
N VAL A 519 -0.67 2.69 1.03
CA VAL A 519 -0.90 1.76 2.13
C VAL A 519 -1.15 0.36 1.55
N ASP A 520 -0.32 -0.60 1.95
CA ASP A 520 -0.53 -2.00 1.59
C ASP A 520 -1.67 -2.59 2.43
N ALA A 521 -2.34 -3.61 1.91
CA ALA A 521 -3.30 -4.40 2.67
C ALA A 521 -2.60 -5.28 3.70
N LEU A 522 -3.28 -5.59 4.81
CA LEU A 522 -2.76 -6.56 5.77
C LEU A 522 -2.56 -7.93 5.07
N PRO A 523 -1.38 -8.57 5.20
CA PRO A 523 -1.16 -9.89 4.63
C PRO A 523 -2.12 -10.95 5.19
N ARG A 524 -2.36 -12.00 4.39
CA ARG A 524 -3.11 -13.18 4.86
C ARG A 524 -2.44 -13.78 6.10
N ARG A 525 -3.25 -14.08 7.12
CA ARG A 525 -2.82 -14.73 8.37
C ARG A 525 -3.52 -16.07 8.60
N THR A 526 -4.57 -16.36 7.84
CA THR A 526 -5.19 -17.66 7.89
C THR A 526 -4.39 -18.69 7.08
N PRO A 527 -4.37 -19.97 7.51
CA PRO A 527 -3.82 -21.04 6.70
C PRO A 527 -4.68 -21.29 5.44
N VAL A 528 -4.23 -22.18 4.57
CA VAL A 528 -5.05 -22.70 3.47
C VAL A 528 -6.28 -23.42 4.06
N THR A 529 -7.44 -23.24 3.44
CA THR A 529 -8.70 -23.89 3.81
C THR A 529 -8.51 -25.39 4.09
N SER A 530 -8.82 -25.80 5.32
CA SER A 530 -8.63 -27.15 5.79
C SER A 530 -9.70 -28.12 5.25
N GLY A 531 -9.39 -29.42 5.25
CA GLY A 531 -10.36 -30.44 4.86
C GLY A 531 -11.61 -30.47 5.77
N GLY A 532 -11.45 -30.16 7.06
CA GLY A 532 -12.57 -30.08 8.01
C GLY A 532 -13.52 -28.93 7.71
N GLU A 533 -12.98 -27.74 7.40
CA GLU A 533 -13.78 -26.58 6.98
C GLU A 533 -14.52 -26.87 5.67
N LEU A 534 -13.84 -27.48 4.70
CA LEU A 534 -14.47 -27.88 3.44
C LEU A 534 -15.60 -28.90 3.65
N GLU A 535 -15.42 -29.88 4.54
CA GLU A 535 -16.47 -30.83 4.92
C GLU A 535 -17.64 -30.16 5.64
N ALA A 536 -17.39 -29.17 6.50
CA ALA A 536 -18.45 -28.41 7.16
C ALA A 536 -19.29 -27.60 6.16
N ILE A 537 -18.65 -26.95 5.17
CA ILE A 537 -19.34 -26.24 4.08
C ILE A 537 -20.12 -27.24 3.23
N ARG A 538 -19.51 -28.38 2.88
CA ARG A 538 -20.14 -29.48 2.14
C ARG A 538 -21.37 -30.03 2.86
N ALA A 539 -21.31 -30.18 4.17
CA ALA A 539 -22.42 -30.63 4.99
C ALA A 539 -23.59 -29.64 4.95
N ARG A 540 -23.33 -28.33 5.02
CA ARG A 540 -24.38 -27.31 4.86
C ARG A 540 -24.98 -27.33 3.45
N ALA A 541 -24.15 -27.48 2.41
CA ALA A 541 -24.62 -27.63 1.04
C ALA A 541 -25.48 -28.90 0.83
N ALA A 542 -25.26 -29.95 1.62
CA ALA A 542 -26.11 -31.15 1.59
C ALA A 542 -27.53 -30.90 2.09
N VAL A 543 -27.72 -29.96 3.02
CA VAL A 543 -29.06 -29.57 3.48
C VAL A 543 -29.84 -28.84 2.38
N GLU A 544 -29.17 -28.00 1.58
CA GLU A 544 -29.82 -27.36 0.41
C GLU A 544 -30.29 -28.38 -0.62
N LEU A 545 -29.61 -29.53 -0.71
CA LEU A 545 -29.99 -30.62 -1.61
C LEU A 545 -31.33 -31.27 -1.23
N LEU A 546 -31.82 -31.07 0.00
CA LEU A 546 -33.13 -31.57 0.41
C LEU A 546 -34.26 -30.94 -0.42
N ASP A 547 -34.07 -29.72 -0.93
CA ASP A 547 -35.04 -29.06 -1.82
C ASP A 547 -35.15 -29.73 -3.20
N ASP A 548 -34.19 -30.58 -3.55
CA ASP A 548 -34.20 -31.36 -4.79
C ASP A 548 -34.83 -32.73 -4.68
N PHE A 549 -35.32 -33.09 -3.49
CA PHE A 549 -36.10 -34.31 -3.32
C PHE A 549 -37.33 -34.25 -4.20
N ARG A 550 -37.59 -35.36 -4.90
CA ARG A 550 -38.80 -35.52 -5.69
C ARG A 550 -40.02 -35.48 -4.78
N THR A 551 -41.09 -34.83 -5.23
CA THR A 551 -42.39 -34.85 -4.55
C THR A 551 -43.15 -36.15 -4.79
N THR A 552 -42.76 -36.93 -5.80
CA THR A 552 -43.42 -38.20 -6.17
C THR A 552 -42.37 -39.26 -6.50
N ALA A 553 -42.71 -40.52 -6.20
CA ALA A 553 -41.84 -41.65 -6.48
C ALA A 553 -41.42 -41.72 -7.97
N PRO A 554 -40.15 -42.05 -8.28
CA PRO A 554 -39.68 -42.15 -9.65
C PRO A 554 -40.51 -43.19 -10.43
N ARG A 555 -40.96 -42.83 -11.64
CA ARG A 555 -41.55 -43.80 -12.57
C ARG A 555 -40.49 -44.78 -13.01
N LEU A 556 -40.54 -45.99 -12.47
CA LEU A 556 -39.72 -47.08 -12.96
C LEU A 556 -40.42 -47.69 -14.18
N ASP A 557 -39.79 -47.55 -15.34
CA ASP A 557 -40.21 -48.29 -16.53
C ASP A 557 -40.12 -49.79 -16.23
N ARG A 558 -41.23 -50.50 -16.48
CA ARG A 558 -41.38 -51.94 -16.25
C ARG A 558 -40.37 -52.80 -17.04
N HIS A 559 -39.59 -52.21 -17.96
CA HIS A 559 -38.72 -52.92 -18.91
C HIS A 559 -37.26 -52.45 -18.96
N SER A 560 -36.78 -51.61 -18.05
CA SER A 560 -35.33 -51.34 -18.00
C SER A 560 -34.59 -52.51 -17.34
N PRO A 561 -33.59 -53.15 -18.01
CA PRO A 561 -32.79 -54.20 -17.41
C PRO A 561 -31.90 -53.61 -16.30
N THR A 562 -31.81 -54.35 -15.20
CA THR A 562 -30.86 -54.11 -14.10
C THR A 562 -29.43 -54.01 -14.63
N ARG A 563 -28.72 -52.95 -14.26
CA ARG A 563 -27.27 -52.79 -14.44
C ARG A 563 -26.61 -52.59 -13.08
#